data_AF-A0A7R9UTI0-F1
#
_entry.id   AF-A0A7R9UTI0-F1
#
_cell.length_a   1.000
_cell.length_b   1.000
_cell.length_c   1.000
_cell.angle_alpha   90.00
_cell.angle_beta   90.00
_cell.angle_gamma   90.00
#
_symmetry.space_group_name_H-M   'P 1'
#
loop_
_entity.id
_entity.type
_entity.pdbx_description
1 polymer ?
#
loop_
_entity_poly.entity_id
_entity_poly.type
_entity_poly.pdbx_seq_one_letter_code
_entity_poly.pdbx_strand_id
1 'polypeptide(L)'
;CSAARGEGAAQLVTDFYGRSRSSLRDQTEADEDRRHRSVVKIFTVTSRPNYELPWQSHPPESSTGSGLAIRDGGLNFILTNAHVVADATLIEVRKSGSARR
;
A
#
# COMPACT_ATOMS: atom_id res chain seq x y z
N CYS A 1 8.81 -70.96 -8.90
CA CYS A 1 7.81 -70.55 -7.88
C CYS A 1 8.29 -69.23 -7.28
N SER A 2 7.86 -68.07 -7.79
CA SER A 2 6.63 -67.35 -7.44
C SER A 2 6.64 -66.74 -6.03
N ALA A 3 7.09 -65.49 -5.93
CA ALA A 3 6.64 -64.47 -4.97
C ALA A 3 7.43 -63.18 -5.31
N ALA A 4 6.92 -62.29 -6.17
CA ALA A 4 5.92 -61.26 -5.89
C ALA A 4 6.43 -60.14 -4.98
N ARG A 5 6.68 -58.97 -5.62
CA ARG A 5 6.33 -57.59 -5.22
C ARG A 5 6.70 -57.14 -3.79
N GLY A 6 7.36 -56.00 -3.56
CA GLY A 6 7.46 -54.82 -4.40
C GLY A 6 8.57 -53.89 -3.92
N GLU A 7 9.52 -53.67 -4.82
CA GLU A 7 10.36 -52.49 -4.84
C GLU A 7 9.71 -51.52 -5.85
N GLY A 8 9.67 -50.23 -5.52
CA GLY A 8 9.18 -49.20 -6.44
C GLY A 8 7.83 -48.60 -6.06
N ALA A 9 7.77 -47.94 -4.90
CA ALA A 9 6.91 -46.77 -4.72
C ALA A 9 7.76 -45.48 -4.68
N ALA A 10 8.91 -45.52 -5.37
CA ALA A 10 9.72 -44.35 -5.67
C ALA A 10 9.12 -43.69 -6.91
N GLN A 11 8.70 -42.43 -6.74
CA GLN A 11 8.24 -41.53 -7.79
C GLN A 11 6.93 -41.97 -8.47
N LEU A 12 6.20 -41.03 -9.08
CA LEU A 12 5.00 -41.23 -9.92
C LEU A 12 3.62 -41.21 -9.24
N VAL A 13 3.42 -40.33 -8.25
CA VAL A 13 2.11 -39.62 -8.12
C VAL A 13 2.26 -38.09 -8.01
N THR A 14 3.46 -37.59 -8.29
CA THR A 14 3.62 -36.23 -8.82
C THR A 14 3.39 -36.30 -10.33
N ASP A 15 2.57 -35.40 -10.88
CA ASP A 15 2.53 -35.03 -12.32
C ASP A 15 1.24 -35.34 -13.16
N PHE A 16 0.03 -35.29 -12.57
CA PHE A 16 -1.18 -35.04 -13.39
C PHE A 16 -1.93 -33.73 -13.05
N TYR A 17 -2.08 -33.35 -11.77
CA TYR A 17 -2.60 -32.02 -11.42
C TYR A 17 -1.44 -31.01 -11.27
N GLY A 18 -0.72 -30.82 -12.37
CA GLY A 18 0.32 -29.80 -12.52
C GLY A 18 -0.26 -28.38 -12.50
N ARG A 19 -0.66 -27.89 -11.32
CA ARG A 19 -0.77 -26.45 -11.04
C ARG A 19 -0.46 -26.23 -9.57
N SER A 20 0.79 -25.86 -9.32
CA SER A 20 1.33 -25.48 -8.02
C SER A 20 0.37 -24.54 -7.27
N ARG A 21 -0.28 -25.04 -6.21
CA ARG A 21 -1.07 -24.24 -5.27
C ARG A 21 -0.19 -23.32 -4.40
N SER A 22 1.12 -23.55 -4.34
CA SER A 22 2.06 -22.68 -3.62
C SER A 22 2.39 -21.41 -4.42
N SER A 23 2.50 -21.51 -5.75
CA SER A 23 2.80 -20.37 -6.62
C SER A 23 1.74 -19.26 -6.59
N LEU A 24 0.46 -19.61 -6.47
CA LEU A 24 -0.62 -18.60 -6.41
C LEU A 24 -0.63 -17.82 -5.08
N ARG A 25 -0.21 -18.45 -3.98
CA ARG A 25 -0.14 -17.80 -2.66
C ARG A 25 1.05 -16.83 -2.59
N ASP A 26 2.20 -17.24 -3.13
CA ASP A 26 3.41 -16.41 -3.23
C ASP A 26 3.16 -15.15 -4.10
N GLN A 27 2.43 -15.30 -5.20
CA GLN A 27 2.03 -14.17 -6.04
C GLN A 27 1.10 -13.18 -5.32
N THR A 28 0.13 -13.67 -4.54
CA THR A 28 -0.77 -12.78 -3.80
C THR A 28 -0.05 -11.98 -2.72
N GLU A 29 0.92 -12.56 -2.01
CA GLU A 29 1.66 -11.86 -0.95
C GLU A 29 2.51 -10.71 -1.50
N ALA A 30 3.22 -10.95 -2.61
CA ALA A 30 4.00 -9.92 -3.28
C ALA A 30 3.13 -8.76 -3.83
N ASP A 31 1.95 -9.09 -4.36
CA ASP A 31 1.00 -8.09 -4.86
C ASP A 31 0.38 -7.26 -3.72
N GLU A 32 0.05 -7.88 -2.59
CA GLU A 32 -0.44 -7.18 -1.40
C GLU A 32 0.61 -6.24 -0.82
N ASP A 33 1.87 -6.67 -0.73
CA ASP A 33 2.98 -5.80 -0.32
C ASP A 33 3.17 -4.61 -1.24
N ARG A 34 3.05 -4.82 -2.55
CA ARG A 34 3.13 -3.74 -3.54
C ARG A 34 1.96 -2.75 -3.37
N ARG A 35 0.75 -3.25 -3.14
CA ARG A 35 -0.45 -2.43 -2.87
C ARG A 35 -0.25 -1.60 -1.61
N HIS A 36 0.20 -2.20 -0.51
CA HIS A 36 0.44 -1.48 0.75
C HIS A 36 1.54 -0.42 0.66
N ARG A 37 2.58 -0.64 -0.15
CA ARG A 37 3.67 0.33 -0.37
C ARG A 37 3.26 1.55 -1.20
N SER A 38 2.15 1.45 -1.95
CA SER A 38 1.62 2.57 -2.76
C SER A 38 0.84 3.58 -1.92
N VAL A 39 0.37 3.18 -0.74
CA VAL A 39 -0.36 4.06 0.18
C VAL A 39 0.63 4.93 0.95
N VAL A 40 0.27 6.19 1.15
CA VAL A 40 1.05 7.17 1.91
C VAL A 40 0.19 7.78 3.01
N LYS A 41 0.82 8.11 4.14
CA LYS A 41 0.21 8.91 5.20
C LYS A 41 0.60 10.36 4.98
N ILE A 42 -0.38 11.25 5.06
CA ILE A 42 -0.22 12.68 4.87
C ILE A 42 -0.43 13.36 6.23
N PHE A 43 0.46 14.26 6.58
CA PHE A 43 0.34 15.15 7.72
C PHE A 43 0.18 16.56 7.18
N THR A 44 -0.83 17.25 7.66
CA THR A 44 -1.23 18.55 7.15
C THR A 44 -1.35 19.51 8.32
N VAL A 45 -0.69 20.66 8.22
CA VAL A 45 -0.93 21.78 9.12
C VAL A 45 -1.81 22.76 8.36
N THR A 46 -2.98 23.06 8.90
CA THR A 46 -3.99 23.92 8.26
C THR A 46 -4.23 25.16 9.10
N SER A 47 -4.32 26.33 8.47
CA SER A 47 -4.72 27.58 9.12
C SER A 47 -5.83 28.21 8.29
N ARG A 48 -7.06 28.13 8.80
CA ARG A 48 -8.25 28.64 8.10
C ARG A 48 -8.35 30.16 8.27
N PRO A 49 -8.79 30.89 7.24
CA PRO A 49 -9.09 32.31 7.39
C PRO A 49 -10.29 32.51 8.33
N ASN A 50 -10.27 33.56 9.17
CA ASN A 50 -11.43 33.93 9.96
C ASN A 50 -12.35 34.84 9.13
N TYR A 51 -13.59 34.40 8.90
CA TYR A 51 -14.56 35.17 8.12
C TYR A 51 -15.21 36.31 8.91
N GLU A 52 -15.18 36.28 10.24
CA GLU A 52 -15.66 37.38 11.10
C GLU A 52 -14.61 38.50 11.18
N LEU A 53 -13.33 38.13 11.19
CA LEU A 53 -12.18 39.03 11.30
C LEU A 53 -11.19 38.74 10.17
N PRO A 54 -11.38 39.28 8.95
CA PRO A 54 -10.63 38.87 7.75
C PRO A 54 -9.13 39.19 7.76
N TRP A 55 -8.69 40.07 8.68
CA TRP A 55 -7.27 40.35 8.92
C TRP A 55 -6.60 39.35 9.87
N GLN A 56 -7.35 38.38 10.41
CA GLN A 56 -6.87 37.37 11.34
C GLN A 56 -7.13 35.96 10.78
N SER A 57 -6.18 35.05 10.96
CA SER A 57 -6.38 33.62 10.69
C SER A 57 -6.62 32.85 11.99
N HIS A 58 -7.28 31.71 11.87
CA HIS A 58 -7.38 30.75 12.97
C HIS A 58 -6.00 30.17 13.32
N PRO A 59 -5.79 29.77 14.58
CA PRO A 59 -4.59 29.05 14.99
C PRO A 59 -4.34 27.83 14.10
N PRO A 60 -3.07 27.51 13.78
CA PRO A 60 -2.74 26.36 12.97
C PRO A 60 -3.12 25.06 13.70
N GLU A 61 -3.82 24.18 12.99
CA GLU A 61 -4.23 22.86 13.48
C GLU A 61 -3.51 21.77 12.69
N SER A 62 -3.10 20.71 13.37
CA SER A 62 -2.54 19.52 12.72
C SER A 62 -3.66 18.50 12.43
N SER A 63 -3.66 18.01 11.20
CA SER A 63 -4.56 16.97 10.73
C SER A 63 -3.77 15.89 10.01
N THR A 64 -4.39 14.73 9.86
CA THR A 64 -3.78 13.60 9.13
C THR A 64 -4.75 13.08 8.10
N GLY A 65 -4.23 12.70 6.95
CA GLY A 65 -4.97 12.05 5.88
C GLY A 65 -4.23 10.86 5.29
N SER A 66 -4.92 10.19 4.39
CA SER A 66 -4.35 9.13 3.56
C SER A 66 -4.26 9.60 2.11
N GLY A 67 -3.27 9.08 1.40
CA GLY A 67 -3.13 9.31 -0.03
C GLY A 67 -2.62 8.07 -0.75
N LEU A 68 -2.72 8.10 -2.07
CA LEU A 68 -2.25 7.05 -2.96
C LEU A 68 -1.22 7.61 -3.92
N ALA A 69 -0.05 6.97 -4.00
CA ALA A 69 0.96 7.31 -5.00
C ALA A 69 0.57 6.70 -6.35
N ILE A 70 0.30 7.56 -7.33
CA ILE A 70 -0.04 7.18 -8.70
C ILE A 70 1.08 7.63 -9.66
N ARG A 71 1.20 6.94 -10.79
CA ARG A 71 2.11 7.32 -11.87
C ARG A 71 1.30 7.56 -13.12
N ASP A 72 1.48 8.72 -13.73
CA ASP A 72 0.84 9.08 -14.99
C ASP A 72 1.85 9.79 -15.89
N GLY A 73 1.95 9.38 -17.15
CA GLY A 73 2.89 9.96 -18.13
C GLY A 73 4.38 9.95 -17.72
N GLY A 74 4.79 9.09 -16.79
CA GLY A 74 6.16 9.06 -16.24
C GLY A 74 6.40 9.99 -15.05
N LEU A 75 5.40 10.79 -14.64
CA LEU A 75 5.44 11.63 -13.44
C LEU A 75 4.86 10.88 -12.24
N ASN A 76 5.27 11.28 -11.03
CA ASN A 76 4.75 10.74 -9.77
C ASN A 76 3.79 11.76 -9.15
N PHE A 77 2.54 11.34 -8.92
CA PHE A 77 1.52 12.15 -8.25
C PHE A 77 1.02 11.46 -6.98
N ILE A 78 0.43 12.25 -6.09
CA ILE A 78 -0.24 11.74 -4.90
C ILE A 78 -1.71 12.17 -4.98
N LEU A 79 -2.59 11.19 -5.01
CA LEU A 79 -4.03 11.40 -4.95
C LEU A 79 -4.48 11.39 -3.49
N THR A 80 -5.19 12.44 -3.07
CA THR A 80 -5.80 12.54 -1.74
C THR A 80 -7.10 13.33 -1.84
N ASN A 81 -7.88 13.31 -0.76
CA ASN A 81 -9.09 14.10 -0.66
C ASN A 81 -8.76 15.59 -0.61
N ALA A 82 -9.56 16.42 -1.27
CA ALA A 82 -9.38 17.87 -1.26
C ALA A 82 -9.42 18.46 0.16
N HIS A 83 -10.29 17.95 1.03
CA HIS A 83 -10.42 18.44 2.41
C HIS A 83 -9.19 18.15 3.29
N VAL A 84 -8.33 17.20 2.90
CA VAL A 84 -7.07 16.94 3.61
C VAL A 84 -6.07 18.07 3.36
N VAL A 85 -6.15 18.70 2.18
CA VAL A 85 -5.18 19.70 1.71
C VAL A 85 -5.75 21.13 1.76
N ALA A 86 -7.05 21.29 2.00
CA ALA A 86 -7.68 22.59 2.11
C ALA A 86 -7.03 23.44 3.22
N ASP A 87 -6.72 24.70 2.89
CA ASP A 87 -6.11 25.69 3.79
C ASP A 87 -4.78 25.22 4.44
N ALA A 88 -4.06 24.29 3.79
CA ALA A 88 -2.81 23.77 4.29
C ALA A 88 -1.66 24.77 4.12
N THR A 89 -0.93 25.01 5.21
CA THR A 89 0.31 25.80 5.23
C THR A 89 1.55 24.92 5.09
N LEU A 90 1.47 23.66 5.56
CA LEU A 90 2.52 22.66 5.44
C LEU A 90 1.91 21.29 5.18
N ILE A 91 2.51 20.56 4.24
CA ILE A 91 2.14 19.19 3.90
C ILE A 91 3.38 18.32 3.96
N GLU A 92 3.34 17.31 4.84
CA GLU A 92 4.38 16.30 4.95
C GLU A 92 3.82 14.94 4.55
N VAL A 93 4.57 14.19 3.75
CA VAL A 93 4.13 12.87 3.27
C VAL A 93 5.10 11.81 3.76
N ARG A 94 4.54 10.75 4.33
CA ARG A 94 5.27 9.59 4.80
C ARG A 94 4.84 8.35 4.03
N LYS A 95 5.79 7.69 3.38
CA LYS A 95 5.56 6.43 2.67
C LYS A 95 5.26 5.28 3.66
N SER A 96 4.29 4.45 3.32
CA SER A 96 3.99 3.24 4.10
C SER A 96 5.17 2.25 4.05
N GLY A 97 5.52 1.68 5.19
CA GLY A 97 6.64 0.73 5.33
C GLY A 97 8.03 1.36 5.46
N SER A 98 8.19 2.69 5.34
CA SER A 98 9.46 3.38 5.59
C SER A 98 9.45 4.15 6.92
N ALA A 99 8.91 3.54 7.98
CA ALA A 99 9.06 4.08 9.32
C ALA A 99 10.53 3.94 9.72
N ARG A 100 11.36 4.95 9.42
CA ARG A 100 12.68 5.04 10.03
C ARG A 100 12.45 5.24 11.53
N ARG A 101 12.92 4.28 12.31
CA ARG A 101 12.87 4.29 13.78
C ARG A 101 13.77 5.38 14.33
#